data_AF-A0A3B8VPI3-F1
#
_entry.id   AF-A0A3B8VPI3-F1
#
_cell.length_a   1.000
_cell.length_b   1.000
_cell.length_c   1.000
_cell.angle_alpha   90.00
_cell.angle_beta   90.00
_cell.angle_gamma   90.00
#
_symmetry.space_group_name_H-M   'P 1'
#
loop_
_entity.id
_entity.type
_entity.pdbx_description
1 polymer ?
#
loop_
_entity_poly.entity_id
_entity_poly.type
_entity_poly.pdbx_seq_one_letter_code
_entity_poly.pdbx_strand_id
1 'polypeptide(L)'
;CALAASMSGAAYSNSRPNACHAIGGPLTLYWGIEHGQAVGITLGGFLRHAAPAIAHKTDALWNALGVSDLDAAVERIRQIMSRCGLETTLSGLGLAERDIDTIVENTIWSRIDPLPEQMDRSQLRAMLASIL
;
A
#
# COMPACT_ATOMS: atom_id res chain seq x y z
N CYS A 1 1.82 -11.38 -17.18
CA CYS A 1 2.50 -10.55 -16.15
C CYS A 1 3.62 -9.66 -16.71
N ALA A 2 4.49 -10.13 -17.62
CA ALA A 2 5.63 -9.33 -18.11
C ALA A 2 5.26 -7.95 -18.67
N LEU A 3 4.29 -7.86 -19.58
CA LEU A 3 3.84 -6.57 -20.12
C LEU A 3 3.32 -5.62 -19.04
N ALA A 4 2.47 -6.13 -18.13
CA ALA A 4 1.94 -5.35 -17.02
C ALA A 4 3.07 -4.81 -16.12
N ALA A 5 4.06 -5.64 -15.79
CA ALA A 5 5.22 -5.24 -15.00
C ALA A 5 6.08 -4.18 -15.71
N SER A 6 6.28 -4.29 -17.02
CA SER A 6 7.00 -3.29 -17.81
C SER A 6 6.26 -1.96 -17.85
N MET A 7 4.95 -1.98 -18.09
CA MET A 7 4.11 -0.78 -18.10
C MET A 7 4.05 -0.11 -16.72
N SER A 8 3.89 -0.89 -15.64
CA SER A 8 3.89 -0.36 -14.28
C SER A 8 5.25 0.22 -13.91
N GLY A 9 6.36 -0.41 -14.35
CA GLY A 9 7.70 0.12 -14.14
C GLY A 9 7.90 1.48 -14.83
N ALA A 10 7.46 1.62 -16.08
CA ALA A 10 7.50 2.89 -16.80
C ALA A 10 6.66 3.98 -16.11
N ALA A 11 5.45 3.65 -15.66
CA ALA A 11 4.61 4.58 -14.91
C ALA A 11 5.27 4.99 -13.58
N TYR A 12 5.75 4.01 -12.81
CA TYR A 12 6.41 4.20 -11.52
C TYR A 12 7.64 5.13 -11.64
N SER A 13 8.50 4.92 -12.64
CA SER A 13 9.69 5.76 -12.87
C SER A 13 9.37 7.22 -13.20
N ASN A 14 8.13 7.52 -13.59
CA ASN A 14 7.68 8.87 -13.94
C ASN A 14 6.67 9.45 -12.94
N SER A 15 6.29 8.69 -11.90
CA SER A 15 5.40 9.13 -10.83
C SER A 15 6.17 9.35 -9.52
N ARG A 16 5.90 10.46 -8.84
CA ARG A 16 6.61 10.83 -7.59
C ARG A 16 6.16 10.06 -6.34
N PRO A 17 4.84 9.88 -6.07
CA PRO A 17 4.42 9.25 -4.83
C PRO A 17 4.68 7.75 -4.88
N ASN A 18 5.48 7.26 -3.93
CA ASN A 18 5.82 5.84 -3.79
C ASN A 18 5.53 5.37 -2.36
N ALA A 19 4.35 5.75 -1.85
CA ALA A 19 4.00 5.65 -0.44
C ALA A 19 4.05 4.22 0.11
N CYS A 20 3.54 3.23 -0.63
CA CYS A 20 3.65 1.82 -0.23
C CYS A 20 5.12 1.37 -0.08
N HIS A 21 6.02 1.88 -0.93
CA HIS A 21 7.46 1.60 -0.83
C HIS A 21 8.13 2.32 0.34
N ALA A 22 7.55 3.42 0.83
CA ALA A 22 8.07 4.15 1.99
C ALA A 22 8.04 3.27 3.26
N ILE A 23 7.05 2.37 3.35
CA ILE A 23 6.87 1.41 4.45
C ILE A 23 7.45 0.03 4.12
N GLY A 24 7.36 -0.40 2.86
CA GLY A 24 7.91 -1.68 2.42
C GLY A 24 9.41 -1.81 2.68
N GLY A 25 10.17 -0.70 2.58
CA GLY A 25 11.60 -0.66 2.91
C GLY A 25 11.89 -1.08 4.37
N PRO A 26 11.34 -0.38 5.37
CA PRO A 26 11.43 -0.78 6.78
C PRO A 26 10.97 -2.21 7.06
N LEU A 27 9.84 -2.64 6.48
CA LEU A 27 9.33 -4.01 6.66
C LEU A 27 10.34 -5.07 6.17
N THR A 28 10.98 -4.81 5.04
CA THR A 28 12.03 -5.67 4.49
C THR A 28 13.27 -5.67 5.40
N LEU A 29 13.71 -4.48 5.85
CA LEU A 29 14.96 -4.31 6.60
C LEU A 29 14.89 -4.90 8.02
N TYR A 30 13.81 -4.64 8.75
CA TYR A 30 13.70 -4.96 10.17
C TYR A 30 13.06 -6.33 10.44
N TRP A 31 12.18 -6.81 9.55
CA TRP A 31 11.47 -8.09 9.72
C TRP A 31 11.78 -9.12 8.62
N GLY A 32 12.64 -8.80 7.65
CA GLY A 32 13.02 -9.75 6.59
C GLY A 32 11.87 -10.11 5.65
N ILE A 33 10.81 -9.30 5.60
CA ILE A 33 9.65 -9.54 4.73
C ILE A 33 10.06 -9.32 3.27
N GLU A 34 9.73 -10.27 2.40
CA GLU A 34 9.98 -10.16 0.96
C GLU A 34 9.38 -8.87 0.37
N HIS A 35 10.14 -8.17 -0.48
CA HIS A 35 9.82 -6.80 -0.86
C HIS A 35 8.43 -6.64 -1.49
N GLY A 36 8.02 -7.58 -2.35
CA GLY A 36 6.68 -7.57 -2.98
C GLY A 36 5.54 -7.68 -1.95
N GLN A 37 5.71 -8.54 -0.94
CA GLN A 37 4.78 -8.68 0.19
C GLN A 37 4.75 -7.40 1.04
N ALA A 38 5.93 -6.87 1.37
CA ALA A 38 6.11 -5.69 2.20
C ALA A 38 5.47 -4.43 1.58
N VAL A 39 5.57 -4.25 0.27
CA VAL A 39 4.92 -3.14 -0.45
C VAL A 39 3.41 -3.39 -0.59
N GLY A 40 3.01 -4.61 -0.95
CA GLY A 40 1.62 -4.95 -1.25
C GLY A 40 0.67 -4.77 -0.06
N ILE A 41 1.12 -5.08 1.15
CA ILE A 41 0.26 -5.10 2.34
C ILE A 41 -0.36 -3.73 2.70
N THR A 42 0.29 -2.63 2.32
CA THR A 42 -0.22 -1.27 2.58
C THR A 42 -1.04 -0.69 1.44
N LEU A 43 -1.14 -1.38 0.29
CA LEU A 43 -1.77 -0.85 -0.92
C LEU A 43 -3.25 -0.51 -0.72
N GLY A 44 -3.99 -1.37 -0.02
CA GLY A 44 -5.40 -1.14 0.28
C GLY A 44 -5.63 0.12 1.13
N GLY A 45 -4.85 0.30 2.20
CA GLY A 45 -4.98 1.46 3.08
C GLY A 45 -4.58 2.78 2.39
N PHE A 46 -3.52 2.77 1.58
CA PHE A 46 -3.16 3.96 0.80
C PHE A 46 -4.18 4.28 -0.30
N LEU A 47 -4.80 3.27 -0.92
CA LEU A 47 -5.89 3.51 -1.85
C LEU A 47 -7.07 4.19 -1.15
N ARG A 48 -7.44 3.75 0.06
CA ARG A 48 -8.49 4.40 0.86
C ARG A 48 -8.15 5.84 1.18
N HIS A 49 -6.93 6.12 1.60
CA HIS A 49 -6.47 7.47 1.91
C HIS A 49 -6.46 8.37 0.67
N ALA A 50 -5.97 7.88 -0.47
CA ALA A 50 -5.82 8.70 -1.66
C ALA A 50 -7.12 8.90 -2.46
N ALA A 51 -8.07 7.94 -2.39
CA ALA A 51 -9.26 7.89 -3.23
C ALA A 51 -10.07 9.20 -3.26
N PRO A 52 -10.34 9.89 -2.14
CA PRO A 52 -11.06 11.17 -2.15
C PRO A 52 -10.36 12.23 -3.01
N ALA A 53 -9.04 12.36 -2.88
CA ALA A 53 -8.25 13.33 -3.63
C ALA A 53 -8.03 12.96 -5.10
N ILE A 54 -8.25 11.70 -5.48
CA ILE A 54 -8.14 11.21 -6.87
C ILE A 54 -9.49 10.79 -7.47
N ALA A 55 -10.62 11.29 -6.96
CA ALA A 55 -11.97 10.91 -7.43
C ALA A 55 -12.15 11.00 -8.96
N HIS A 56 -11.48 11.95 -9.62
CA HIS A 56 -11.50 12.08 -11.09
C HIS A 56 -10.80 10.92 -11.84
N LYS A 57 -10.10 10.02 -11.14
CA LYS A 57 -9.42 8.83 -11.68
C LYS A 57 -10.07 7.52 -11.26
N THR A 58 -10.98 7.53 -10.28
CA THR A 58 -11.46 6.28 -9.66
C THR A 58 -12.29 5.45 -10.61
N ASP A 59 -13.09 6.04 -11.49
CA ASP A 59 -13.88 5.29 -12.48
C ASP A 59 -12.99 4.42 -13.40
N ALA A 60 -11.87 4.98 -13.87
CA ALA A 60 -10.92 4.23 -14.67
C ALA A 60 -10.24 3.11 -13.88
N LEU A 61 -9.94 3.33 -12.60
CA LEU A 61 -9.38 2.32 -11.71
C LEU A 61 -10.37 1.20 -11.41
N TRP A 62 -11.64 1.52 -11.13
CA TRP A 62 -12.71 0.55 -10.90
C TRP A 62 -12.93 -0.33 -12.13
N ASN A 63 -13.00 0.29 -13.31
CA ASN A 63 -13.12 -0.44 -14.58
C ASN A 63 -11.91 -1.36 -14.82
N ALA A 64 -10.69 -0.88 -14.58
CA ALA A 64 -9.47 -1.70 -14.75
C ALA A 64 -9.40 -2.87 -13.76
N LEU A 65 -9.90 -2.67 -12.54
CA LEU A 65 -9.99 -3.72 -11.52
C LEU A 65 -11.23 -4.59 -11.68
N GLY A 66 -12.21 -4.22 -12.51
CA GLY A 66 -13.50 -4.93 -12.62
C GLY A 66 -14.27 -4.95 -11.30
N VAL A 67 -14.42 -3.79 -10.66
CA VAL A 67 -15.10 -3.56 -9.37
C VAL A 67 -16.01 -2.32 -9.47
N SER A 68 -16.90 -2.11 -8.49
CA SER A 68 -17.88 -1.02 -8.50
C SER A 68 -17.46 0.22 -7.71
N ASP A 69 -16.59 0.05 -6.71
CA ASP A 69 -16.30 1.08 -5.71
C ASP A 69 -14.99 0.78 -4.95
N LEU A 70 -14.66 1.68 -4.02
CA LEU A 70 -13.46 1.62 -3.21
C LEU A 70 -13.39 0.37 -2.33
N ASP A 71 -14.49 -0.04 -1.71
CA ASP A 71 -14.49 -1.22 -0.84
C ASP A 71 -14.27 -2.49 -1.65
N ALA A 72 -14.95 -2.61 -2.79
CA ALA A 72 -14.76 -3.71 -3.72
C ALA A 72 -13.33 -3.75 -4.29
N ALA A 73 -12.70 -2.60 -4.50
CA ALA A 73 -11.31 -2.53 -4.96
C ALA A 73 -10.29 -2.96 -3.91
N VAL A 74 -10.45 -2.50 -2.67
CA VAL A 74 -9.60 -2.91 -1.55
C VAL A 74 -9.73 -4.42 -1.31
N GLU A 75 -10.96 -4.93 -1.34
CA GLU A 75 -11.21 -6.36 -1.24
C GLU A 75 -10.63 -7.14 -2.43
N ARG A 76 -10.72 -6.60 -3.65
CA ARG A 76 -10.10 -7.22 -4.83
C ARG A 76 -8.57 -7.31 -4.69
N ILE A 77 -7.91 -6.28 -4.18
CA ILE A 77 -6.47 -6.30 -3.90
C ILE A 77 -6.16 -7.40 -2.88
N ARG A 78 -6.92 -7.47 -1.78
CA ARG A 78 -6.77 -8.50 -0.75
C ARG A 78 -6.93 -9.92 -1.32
N GLN A 79 -7.92 -10.13 -2.19
CA GLN A 79 -8.15 -11.40 -2.86
C GLN A 79 -7.00 -11.77 -3.81
N ILE A 80 -6.46 -10.81 -4.56
CA ILE A 80 -5.30 -11.04 -5.43
C ILE A 80 -4.10 -11.46 -4.59
N MET A 81 -3.82 -10.76 -3.49
CA MET A 81 -2.73 -11.12 -2.56
C MET A 81 -2.90 -12.54 -2.02
N SER A 82 -4.06 -12.86 -1.45
CA SER A 82 -4.33 -14.19 -0.90
C SER A 82 -4.21 -15.31 -1.95
N ARG A 83 -4.68 -15.08 -3.19
CA ARG A 83 -4.54 -16.04 -4.31
C ARG A 83 -3.09 -16.26 -4.74
N CYS A 84 -2.21 -15.29 -4.47
CA CYS A 84 -0.77 -15.41 -4.69
C CYS A 84 -0.03 -16.02 -3.49
N GLY A 85 -0.73 -16.42 -2.42
CA GLY A 85 -0.12 -16.93 -1.20
C GLY A 85 0.53 -15.84 -0.34
N LEU A 86 0.12 -14.58 -0.54
CA LEU A 86 0.60 -13.43 0.23
C LEU A 86 -0.28 -13.20 1.45
N GLU A 87 0.33 -12.78 2.55
CA GLU A 87 -0.38 -12.39 3.76
C GLU A 87 -1.11 -11.06 3.56
N THR A 88 -2.24 -10.88 4.25
CA THR A 88 -3.06 -9.68 4.12
C THR A 88 -3.19 -8.85 5.40
N THR A 89 -2.57 -9.30 6.49
CA THR A 89 -2.48 -8.58 7.77
C THR A 89 -1.05 -8.58 8.28
N LEU A 90 -0.70 -7.60 9.10
CA LEU A 90 0.63 -7.50 9.71
C LEU A 90 0.84 -8.64 10.72
N SER A 91 -0.20 -9.07 11.44
CA SER A 91 -0.16 -10.27 12.28
C SER A 91 0.17 -11.54 11.52
N GLY A 92 -0.33 -11.70 10.28
CA GLY A 92 0.02 -12.82 9.41
C GLY A 92 1.51 -12.84 9.04
N LEU A 93 2.15 -11.67 9.03
CA LEU A 93 3.60 -11.52 8.85
C LEU A 93 4.40 -11.62 10.15
N GLY A 94 3.75 -11.88 11.30
CA GLY A 94 4.40 -12.00 12.60
C GLY A 94 4.64 -10.67 13.33
N LEU A 95 4.02 -9.57 12.87
CA LEU A 95 4.09 -8.27 13.55
C LEU A 95 2.97 -8.10 14.57
N ALA A 96 3.21 -7.28 15.57
CA ALA A 96 2.27 -6.90 16.62
C ALA A 96 2.16 -5.38 16.75
N GLU A 97 1.22 -4.90 17.55
CA GLU A 97 0.99 -3.46 17.79
C GLU A 97 2.26 -2.70 18.23
N ARG A 98 3.11 -3.35 19.04
CA ARG A 98 4.41 -2.80 19.48
C ARG A 98 5.37 -2.47 18.32
N ASP A 99 5.19 -3.07 17.15
CA ASP A 99 6.08 -2.90 15.99
C ASP A 99 5.68 -1.68 15.14
N ILE A 100 4.46 -1.15 15.31
CA ILE A 100 3.95 -0.02 14.52
C ILE A 100 4.84 1.21 14.66
N ASP A 101 5.27 1.55 15.88
CA ASP A 101 6.09 2.74 16.11
C ASP A 101 7.42 2.65 15.35
N THR A 102 8.07 1.48 15.37
CA THR A 102 9.29 1.25 14.58
C THR A 102 9.04 1.41 13.09
N ILE A 103 7.91 0.92 12.55
CA ILE A 103 7.56 1.12 11.14
C ILE A 103 7.42 2.61 10.81
N VAL A 104 6.67 3.35 11.62
CA VAL A 104 6.36 4.77 11.41
C VAL A 104 7.61 5.65 11.51
N GLU A 105 8.48 5.37 12.48
CA GLU A 105 9.75 6.07 12.68
C GLU A 105 10.72 5.88 11.52
N ASN A 106 10.74 4.67 10.94
CA ASN A 106 11.64 4.33 9.84
C ASN A 106 11.03 4.54 8.45
N THR A 107 9.77 4.97 8.38
CA THR A 107 9.10 5.28 7.11
C THR A 107 9.83 6.40 6.37
N ILE A 108 10.02 6.23 5.07
CA ILE A 108 10.67 7.23 4.21
C ILE A 108 9.65 8.34 3.87
N TRP A 109 9.46 9.30 4.78
CA TRP A 109 8.43 10.34 4.69
C TRP A 109 8.45 11.14 3.38
N SER A 110 9.64 11.40 2.81
CA SER A 110 9.77 12.08 1.51
C SER A 110 9.09 11.37 0.33
N ARG A 111 8.75 10.08 0.46
CA ARG A 111 7.97 9.31 -0.53
C ARG A 111 6.46 9.34 -0.28
N ILE A 112 6.04 9.78 0.90
CA ILE A 112 4.64 10.00 1.32
C ILE A 112 4.24 11.45 1.06
N ASP A 113 5.12 12.42 1.33
CA ASP A 113 4.88 13.87 1.16
C ASP A 113 4.25 14.26 -0.19
N PRO A 114 4.58 13.61 -1.33
CA PRO A 114 3.97 13.94 -2.63
C PRO A 114 2.55 13.41 -2.83
N LEU A 115 1.95 12.71 -1.86
CA LEU A 115 0.58 12.24 -1.95
C LEU A 115 -0.39 13.42 -2.21
N PRO A 116 -1.44 13.24 -3.01
CA PRO A 116 -2.44 14.29 -3.26
C PRO A 116 -3.12 14.80 -1.98
N GLU A 117 -3.24 13.93 -0.98
CA GLU A 117 -3.72 14.25 0.36
C GLU A 117 -2.62 13.91 1.36
N GLN A 118 -2.20 14.91 2.14
CA GLN A 118 -1.12 14.72 3.13
C GLN A 118 -1.52 13.68 4.17
N MET A 119 -0.55 12.84 4.53
CA MET A 119 -0.69 11.85 5.59
C MET A 119 0.35 12.16 6.66
N ASP A 120 -0.09 12.26 7.91
CA ASP A 120 0.77 12.42 9.07
C ASP A 120 1.08 11.08 9.76
N ARG A 121 1.93 11.15 10.80
CA ARG A 121 2.34 9.99 11.60
C ARG A 121 1.18 9.32 12.33
N SER A 122 0.17 10.06 12.76
CA SER A 122 -0.97 9.52 13.48
C SER A 122 -1.91 8.77 12.54
N GLN A 123 -2.13 9.31 11.34
CA GLN A 123 -2.89 8.68 10.27
C GLN A 123 -2.22 7.41 9.78
N LEU A 124 -0.89 7.43 9.59
CA LEU A 124 -0.15 6.23 9.24
C LEU A 124 -0.24 5.15 10.33
N ARG A 125 -0.12 5.52 11.61
CA ARG A 125 -0.33 4.58 12.73
C ARG A 125 -1.71 3.93 12.68
N ALA A 126 -2.76 4.74 12.52
CA ALA A 126 -4.13 4.24 12.45
C ALA A 126 -4.33 3.30 11.25
N MET A 127 -3.77 3.64 10.09
CA MET A 127 -3.81 2.78 8.91
C MET A 127 -3.10 1.45 9.16
N LEU A 128 -1.91 1.45 9.75
CA LEU A 128 -1.17 0.22 10.08
C LEU A 128 -1.93 -0.62 11.12
N ALA A 129 -2.50 0.01 12.14
CA ALA A 129 -3.34 -0.66 13.15
C ALA A 129 -4.60 -1.31 12.54
N SER A 130 -5.16 -0.72 11.48
CA SER A 130 -6.35 -1.27 10.80
C SER A 130 -6.09 -2.56 10.02
N ILE A 131 -4.82 -2.86 9.74
CA ILE A 131 -4.39 -4.07 9.01
C ILE A 131 -3.55 -4.98 9.90
N LEU A 132 -3.60 -4.79 11.23
CA LEU A 132 -2.92 -5.66 12.17
C LEU A 132 -3.56 -7.03 12.24
#